data_AF-A0A957YUF0-F1
#
_entry.id   AF-A0A957YUF0-F1
#
_cell.length_a   1.000
_cell.length_b   1.000
_cell.length_c   1.000
_cell.angle_alpha   90.00
_cell.angle_beta   90.00
_cell.angle_gamma   90.00
#
_symmetry.space_group_name_H-M   'P 1'
#
loop_
_entity.id
_entity.type
_entity.pdbx_description
1 polymer ?
#
loop_
_entity_poly.entity_id
_entity_poly.type
_entity_poly.pdbx_seq_one_letter_code
_entity_poly.pdbx_strand_id
1 'polypeptide(L)'
;DDIQALIDFTLAARARFKRRIAINATPFVPKAHTPFQWEGMTDVKTLRERQRTIQRALARHGVDVRADSPDWAEVQAVLSRGDRRLAEVLLAVPTERLTVRSFFDTMTAVGLDREAYLNQWEVGSPLPWDVVQSGVSENYFHYELRLAAQSQTGLSCPPDSAGCLSCQACDPDWAFRYGDNANRPIPAVKGGPWRAQDWLPWTKVKGQEHGTVTPIALQ
;
A
#
# COMPACT_ATOMS: atom_id res chain seq x y z
N ASP A 1 -20.49 -1.61 3.23
CA ASP A 1 -19.63 -2.66 2.67
C ASP A 1 -19.06 -2.18 1.35
N ASP A 2 -17.74 -2.26 1.18
CA ASP A 2 -17.02 -1.62 0.06
C ASP A 2 -17.40 -2.21 -1.29
N ILE A 3 -17.72 -3.51 -1.33
CA ILE A 3 -18.14 -4.20 -2.54
C ILE A 3 -19.45 -3.63 -3.09
N GLN A 4 -20.42 -3.38 -2.20
CA GLN A 4 -21.68 -2.75 -2.60
C GLN A 4 -21.43 -1.32 -3.10
N ALA A 5 -20.58 -0.55 -2.42
CA ALA A 5 -20.23 0.81 -2.84
C ALA A 5 -19.59 0.86 -4.24
N LEU A 6 -18.70 -0.09 -4.56
CA LEU A 6 -18.10 -0.24 -5.91
C LEU A 6 -19.16 -0.55 -6.97
N ILE A 7 -20.10 -1.44 -6.66
CA ILE A 7 -21.22 -1.78 -7.55
C ILE A 7 -22.08 -0.55 -7.80
N ASP A 8 -22.54 0.11 -6.73
CA ASP A 8 -23.43 1.27 -6.81
C ASP A 8 -22.80 2.42 -7.60
N PHE A 9 -21.53 2.71 -7.35
CA PHE A 9 -20.77 3.70 -8.10
C PHE A 9 -20.69 3.35 -9.59
N THR A 10 -20.40 2.09 -9.91
CA THR A 10 -20.31 1.62 -11.30
C THR A 10 -21.66 1.70 -12.01
N LEU A 11 -22.76 1.39 -11.33
CA LEU A 11 -24.12 1.51 -11.87
C LEU A 11 -24.50 2.98 -12.09
N ALA A 12 -24.14 3.86 -11.15
CA ALA A 12 -24.34 5.30 -11.29
C ALA A 12 -23.55 5.88 -12.48
N ALA A 13 -22.34 5.39 -12.73
CA ALA A 13 -21.57 5.72 -13.93
C ALA A 13 -22.24 5.15 -15.20
N ARG A 14 -22.70 3.90 -15.17
CA ARG A 14 -23.39 3.24 -16.30
C ARG A 14 -24.67 3.96 -16.72
N ALA A 15 -25.41 4.53 -15.78
CA ALA A 15 -26.61 5.32 -16.10
C ALA A 15 -26.27 6.55 -16.97
N ARG A 16 -25.12 7.19 -16.68
CA ARG A 16 -24.63 8.41 -17.34
C ARG A 16 -23.88 8.13 -18.64
N PHE A 17 -23.07 7.07 -18.68
CA PHE A 17 -22.22 6.74 -19.82
C PHE A 17 -22.78 5.55 -20.61
N LYS A 18 -23.28 5.82 -21.82
CA LYS A 18 -23.92 4.82 -22.69
C LYS A 18 -22.94 3.91 -23.45
N ARG A 19 -21.68 4.31 -23.58
CA ARG A 19 -20.61 3.49 -24.21
C ARG A 19 -20.23 2.29 -23.33
N ARG A 20 -19.42 1.38 -23.87
CA ARG A 20 -18.85 0.25 -23.11
C ARG A 20 -18.08 0.78 -21.90
N ILE A 21 -18.40 0.26 -20.72
CA ILE A 21 -17.67 0.53 -19.48
C ILE A 21 -16.90 -0.73 -19.12
N ALA A 22 -15.63 -0.56 -18.78
CA ALA A 22 -14.82 -1.60 -18.18
C ALA A 22 -14.32 -1.10 -16.82
N ILE A 23 -14.36 -1.96 -15.81
CA ILE A 23 -13.75 -1.71 -14.51
C ILE A 23 -12.67 -2.75 -14.24
N ASN A 24 -11.64 -2.36 -13.47
CA ASN A 24 -10.63 -3.29 -12.98
C ASN A 24 -10.73 -3.37 -11.46
N ALA A 25 -11.07 -4.56 -10.94
CA ALA A 25 -11.23 -4.86 -9.53
C ALA A 25 -10.09 -5.79 -9.07
N THR A 26 -8.93 -5.20 -8.86
CA THR A 26 -7.71 -5.91 -8.44
C THR A 26 -7.67 -6.08 -6.91
N PRO A 27 -7.21 -7.23 -6.38
CA PRO A 27 -6.96 -7.37 -4.95
C PRO A 27 -5.98 -6.31 -4.44
N PHE A 28 -6.18 -5.88 -3.19
CA PHE A 28 -5.17 -5.11 -2.48
C PHE A 28 -3.95 -6.00 -2.21
N VAL A 29 -2.76 -5.46 -2.50
CA VAL A 29 -1.47 -6.12 -2.26
C VAL A 29 -0.62 -5.16 -1.43
N PRO A 30 -0.25 -5.50 -0.18
CA PRO A 30 0.61 -4.67 0.65
C PRO A 30 2.01 -4.61 0.06
N LYS A 31 2.65 -3.42 0.13
CA LYS A 31 3.95 -3.17 -0.51
C LYS A 31 4.88 -2.41 0.41
N ALA A 32 6.17 -2.72 0.30
CA ALA A 32 7.25 -1.97 0.93
C ALA A 32 7.17 -0.46 0.62
N HIS A 33 7.54 0.36 1.60
CA HIS A 33 7.55 1.83 1.50
C HIS A 33 6.21 2.45 1.11
N THR A 34 5.11 1.88 1.59
CA THR A 34 3.77 2.46 1.47
C THR A 34 3.10 2.59 2.84
N PRO A 35 2.10 3.47 3.01
CA PRO A 35 1.34 3.56 4.26
C PRO A 35 0.77 2.21 4.73
N PHE A 36 0.43 1.32 3.79
CA PHE A 36 -0.18 0.02 4.06
C PHE A 36 0.84 -1.13 4.11
N GLN A 37 2.12 -0.84 4.32
CA GLN A 37 3.17 -1.85 4.31
C GLN A 37 3.05 -2.89 5.44
N TRP A 38 2.39 -2.52 6.54
CA TRP A 38 2.09 -3.41 7.68
C TRP A 38 0.77 -4.17 7.52
N GLU A 39 -0.08 -3.80 6.57
CA GLU A 39 -1.40 -4.42 6.41
C GLU A 39 -1.30 -5.87 5.91
N GLY A 40 -2.23 -6.69 6.38
CA GLY A 40 -2.40 -8.04 5.89
C GLY A 40 -3.10 -8.04 4.52
N MET A 41 -2.81 -9.07 3.72
CA MET A 41 -3.61 -9.34 2.53
C MET A 41 -4.91 -10.05 2.95
N THR A 42 -6.04 -9.66 2.37
CA THR A 42 -7.31 -10.39 2.58
C THR A 42 -7.18 -11.81 2.01
N ASP A 43 -7.79 -12.79 2.69
CA ASP A 43 -7.73 -14.18 2.26
C ASP A 43 -8.30 -14.39 0.84
N VAL A 44 -7.68 -15.32 0.11
CA VAL A 44 -8.03 -15.61 -1.29
C VAL A 44 -9.48 -16.07 -1.45
N LYS A 45 -10.06 -16.77 -0.46
CA LYS A 45 -11.45 -17.23 -0.55
C LYS A 45 -12.40 -16.04 -0.55
N THR A 46 -12.24 -15.12 0.40
CA THR A 46 -12.99 -13.87 0.48
C THR A 46 -12.79 -13.03 -0.76
N LEU A 47 -11.56 -12.88 -1.27
CA LEU A 47 -11.28 -12.14 -2.50
C LEU A 47 -12.03 -12.72 -3.71
N ARG A 48 -12.01 -14.05 -3.89
CA ARG A 48 -12.76 -14.73 -4.96
C ARG A 48 -14.27 -14.53 -4.82
N GLU A 49 -14.81 -14.60 -3.61
CA GLU A 49 -16.23 -14.35 -3.35
C GLU A 49 -16.61 -12.92 -3.72
N ARG A 50 -15.83 -11.93 -3.27
CA ARG A 50 -16.01 -10.51 -3.58
C ARG A 50 -15.94 -10.23 -5.09
N GLN A 51 -14.94 -10.76 -5.78
CA GLN A 51 -14.81 -10.63 -7.25
C GLN A 51 -16.02 -11.24 -7.98
N ARG A 52 -16.47 -12.43 -7.59
CA ARG A 52 -17.67 -13.07 -8.16
C ARG A 52 -18.93 -12.26 -7.92
N THR A 53 -19.05 -11.60 -6.76
CA THR A 53 -20.19 -10.73 -6.44
C THR A 53 -20.21 -9.51 -7.36
N ILE A 54 -19.09 -8.82 -7.51
CA ILE A 54 -18.95 -7.67 -8.43
C ILE A 54 -19.28 -8.09 -9.87
N GLN A 55 -18.68 -9.19 -10.34
CA GLN A 55 -18.89 -9.68 -11.71
C GLN A 55 -20.36 -10.01 -11.97
N ARG A 56 -21.02 -10.76 -11.06
CA ARG A 56 -22.44 -11.12 -11.21
C ARG A 56 -23.35 -9.90 -11.20
N ALA A 57 -23.11 -8.95 -10.30
CA ALA A 57 -23.94 -7.75 -10.18
C ALA A 57 -23.86 -6.87 -11.43
N LEU A 58 -22.68 -6.75 -12.04
CA LEU A 58 -22.41 -5.82 -13.13
C LEU A 58 -22.57 -6.42 -14.54
N ALA A 59 -22.42 -7.74 -14.70
CA ALA A 59 -22.54 -8.42 -15.99
C ALA A 59 -23.89 -8.15 -16.68
N ARG A 60 -24.99 -8.16 -15.92
CA ARG A 60 -26.35 -7.88 -16.44
C ARG A 60 -26.54 -6.45 -16.98
N HIS A 61 -25.60 -5.54 -16.68
CA HIS A 61 -25.63 -4.15 -17.14
C HIS A 61 -24.67 -3.87 -18.31
N GLY A 62 -24.03 -4.92 -18.86
CA GLY A 62 -23.09 -4.82 -19.97
C GLY A 62 -21.77 -4.14 -19.58
N VAL A 63 -21.39 -4.23 -18.31
CA VAL A 63 -20.10 -3.74 -17.80
C VAL A 63 -19.07 -4.87 -17.85
N ASP A 64 -17.92 -4.60 -18.45
CA ASP A 64 -16.78 -5.51 -18.50
C ASP A 64 -16.01 -5.44 -17.18
N VAL A 65 -16.02 -6.52 -16.39
CA VAL A 65 -15.31 -6.59 -15.11
C VAL A 65 -14.03 -7.39 -15.30
N ARG A 66 -12.89 -6.72 -15.16
CA ARG A 66 -11.57 -7.34 -15.12
C ARG A 66 -11.12 -7.44 -13.67
N ALA A 67 -10.42 -8.52 -13.35
CA ALA A 67 -9.90 -8.75 -12.02
C ALA A 67 -8.63 -9.62 -12.13
N ASP A 68 -7.63 -9.27 -11.34
CA ASP A 68 -6.42 -10.08 -11.23
C ASP A 68 -6.69 -11.33 -10.38
N SER A 69 -5.94 -12.39 -10.67
CA SER A 69 -6.05 -13.67 -9.96
C SER A 69 -5.67 -13.52 -8.48
N PRO A 70 -6.57 -13.80 -7.52
CA PRO A 70 -6.25 -13.72 -6.10
C PRO A 70 -5.03 -14.57 -5.69
N ASP A 71 -4.87 -15.76 -6.29
CA ASP A 71 -3.72 -16.65 -6.02
C ASP A 71 -2.38 -16.04 -6.46
N TRP A 72 -2.39 -15.29 -7.57
CA TRP A 72 -1.19 -14.61 -8.04
C TRP A 72 -0.94 -13.33 -7.25
N ALA A 73 -1.98 -12.71 -6.71
CA ALA A 73 -1.85 -11.57 -5.82
C ALA A 73 -1.15 -11.96 -4.50
N GLU A 74 -1.32 -13.18 -3.98
CA GLU A 74 -0.51 -13.67 -2.85
C GLU A 74 0.98 -13.75 -3.22
N VAL A 75 1.32 -14.29 -4.39
CA VAL A 75 2.70 -14.31 -4.89
C VAL A 75 3.26 -12.89 -5.00
N GLN A 76 2.46 -11.95 -5.53
CA GLN A 76 2.85 -10.54 -5.60
C GLN A 76 3.07 -9.92 -4.22
N ALA A 77 2.24 -10.25 -3.22
CA ALA A 77 2.40 -9.77 -1.85
C ALA A 77 3.70 -10.29 -1.21
N VAL A 78 4.01 -11.58 -1.39
CA VAL A 78 5.29 -12.16 -0.95
C VAL A 78 6.46 -11.42 -1.58
N LEU A 79 6.44 -11.21 -2.90
CA LEU A 79 7.51 -10.52 -3.61
C LEU A 79 7.60 -9.03 -3.20
N SER A 80 6.47 -8.37 -2.98
CA SER A 80 6.40 -6.95 -2.61
C SER A 80 6.85 -6.68 -1.18
N ARG A 81 6.83 -7.70 -0.32
CA ARG A 81 7.29 -7.65 1.07
C ARG A 81 8.47 -8.59 1.34
N GLY A 82 9.17 -9.00 0.28
CA GLY A 82 10.26 -9.96 0.35
C GLY A 82 11.46 -9.44 1.13
N ASP A 83 12.17 -10.35 1.79
CA ASP A 83 13.45 -10.11 2.42
C ASP A 83 14.57 -10.85 1.67
N ARG A 84 15.82 -10.77 2.17
CA ARG A 84 16.97 -11.44 1.55
C ARG A 84 16.80 -12.97 1.42
N ARG A 85 15.95 -13.61 2.23
CA ARG A 85 15.74 -15.06 2.21
C ARG A 85 14.96 -15.48 0.96
N LEU A 86 14.13 -14.58 0.43
CA LEU A 86 13.37 -14.83 -0.80
C LEU A 86 14.27 -14.99 -2.04
N ALA A 87 15.52 -14.53 -1.98
CA ALA A 87 16.50 -14.75 -3.06
C ALA A 87 16.71 -16.23 -3.37
N GLU A 88 16.71 -17.11 -2.35
CA GLU A 88 16.86 -18.56 -2.54
C GLU A 88 15.67 -19.14 -3.32
N VAL A 89 14.45 -18.66 -3.03
CA VAL A 89 13.24 -19.06 -3.77
C VAL A 89 13.33 -18.63 -5.22
N LEU A 90 13.74 -17.40 -5.48
CA LEU A 90 13.86 -16.86 -6.85
C LEU A 90 14.91 -17.62 -7.68
N LEU A 91 15.97 -18.11 -7.04
CA LEU A 91 16.99 -18.94 -7.70
C LEU A 91 16.52 -20.37 -7.94
N ALA A 92 15.71 -20.92 -7.04
CA ALA A 92 15.27 -22.31 -7.09
C ALA A 92 13.97 -22.55 -7.88
N VAL A 93 13.13 -21.52 -8.05
CA VAL A 93 11.82 -21.69 -8.67
C VAL A 93 11.94 -22.04 -10.16
N PRO A 94 11.25 -23.07 -10.66
CA PRO A 94 11.35 -23.48 -12.05
C PRO A 94 10.71 -22.45 -12.97
N THR A 95 11.52 -21.72 -13.74
CA THR A 95 11.07 -20.63 -14.62
C THR A 95 10.21 -21.14 -15.79
N GLU A 96 10.53 -22.28 -16.38
CA GLU A 96 9.78 -22.87 -17.50
C GLU A 96 8.39 -23.38 -17.12
N ARG A 97 8.14 -23.60 -15.82
CA ARG A 97 6.88 -24.13 -15.28
C ARG A 97 6.39 -23.33 -14.07
N LEU A 98 6.61 -22.01 -14.09
CA LEU A 98 6.22 -21.15 -13.00
C LEU A 98 4.70 -21.13 -12.84
N THR A 99 4.24 -21.64 -11.70
CA THR A 99 2.85 -21.62 -11.25
C THR A 99 2.81 -21.13 -9.81
N VAL A 100 1.64 -20.68 -9.34
CA VAL A 100 1.45 -20.32 -7.92
C VAL A 100 1.86 -21.48 -7.00
N ARG A 101 1.48 -22.71 -7.38
CA ARG A 101 1.85 -23.92 -6.64
C ARG A 101 3.36 -24.12 -6.60
N SER A 102 4.03 -24.11 -7.76
CA SER A 102 5.49 -24.34 -7.79
C SER A 102 6.26 -23.25 -7.03
N PHE A 103 5.77 -22.01 -7.02
CA PHE A 103 6.36 -20.93 -6.23
C PHE A 103 6.26 -21.22 -4.72
N PHE A 104 5.06 -21.53 -4.21
CA PHE A 104 4.87 -21.83 -2.79
C PHE A 104 5.51 -23.15 -2.35
N ASP A 105 5.49 -24.18 -3.20
CA ASP A 105 6.23 -25.43 -2.95
C ASP A 105 7.74 -25.16 -2.81
N THR A 106 8.29 -24.26 -3.64
CA THR A 106 9.71 -23.84 -3.54
C THR A 106 9.97 -23.05 -2.25
N MET A 107 9.08 -22.14 -1.86
CA MET A 107 9.18 -21.43 -0.57
C MET A 107 9.25 -22.41 0.60
N THR A 108 8.35 -23.38 0.65
CA THR A 108 8.35 -24.41 1.70
C THR A 108 9.62 -25.24 1.67
N ALA A 109 10.13 -25.61 0.50
CA ALA A 109 11.36 -26.39 0.36
C ALA A 109 12.60 -25.68 0.90
N VAL A 110 12.65 -24.33 0.83
CA VAL A 110 13.74 -23.53 1.42
C VAL A 110 13.44 -23.08 2.87
N GLY A 111 12.38 -23.61 3.49
CA GLY A 111 12.03 -23.29 4.88
C GLY A 111 11.41 -21.91 5.09
N LEU A 112 10.76 -21.35 4.07
CA LEU A 112 9.97 -20.13 4.18
C LEU A 112 8.48 -20.45 4.32
N ASP A 113 7.84 -19.75 5.24
CA ASP A 113 6.40 -19.72 5.39
C ASP A 113 5.84 -18.48 4.67
N ARG A 114 4.88 -18.69 3.77
CA ARG A 114 4.24 -17.58 3.04
C ARG A 114 3.40 -16.71 3.98
N GLU A 115 2.82 -17.27 5.04
CA GLU A 115 1.94 -16.53 5.93
C GLU A 115 2.70 -15.41 6.66
N ALA A 116 4.00 -15.60 6.89
CA ALA A 116 4.90 -14.56 7.40
C ALA A 116 4.93 -13.31 6.51
N TYR A 117 4.67 -13.44 5.21
CA TYR A 117 4.65 -12.36 4.22
C TYR A 117 3.24 -11.97 3.78
N LEU A 118 2.19 -12.66 4.22
CA LEU A 118 0.78 -12.38 3.87
C LEU A 118 0.01 -11.75 5.04
N ASN A 119 0.37 -12.11 6.27
CA ASN A 119 -0.26 -11.59 7.47
C ASN A 119 0.03 -10.10 7.71
N GLN A 120 -0.77 -9.53 8.60
CA GLN A 120 -0.54 -8.20 9.14
C GLN A 120 0.71 -8.21 10.02
N TRP A 121 1.50 -7.15 9.94
CA TRP A 121 2.65 -6.91 10.80
C TRP A 121 2.30 -5.82 11.82
N GLU A 122 3.04 -5.78 12.92
CA GLU A 122 2.88 -4.73 13.92
C GLU A 122 3.38 -3.39 13.33
N VAL A 123 2.55 -2.35 13.42
CA VAL A 123 2.91 -1.02 12.95
C VAL A 123 4.12 -0.50 13.74
N GLY A 124 5.16 -0.05 13.01
CA GLY A 124 6.43 0.39 13.61
C GLY A 124 7.42 -0.73 13.94
N SER A 125 7.07 -2.00 13.67
CA SER A 125 8.05 -3.09 13.77
C SER A 125 9.15 -2.96 12.71
N PRO A 126 10.39 -3.45 12.98
CA PRO A 126 11.46 -3.43 12.00
C PRO A 126 11.09 -4.17 10.71
N LEU A 127 11.31 -3.55 9.56
CA LEU A 127 10.94 -4.11 8.25
C LEU A 127 12.18 -4.53 7.45
N PRO A 128 12.08 -5.57 6.59
CA PRO A 128 13.20 -6.02 5.78
C PRO A 128 13.82 -4.95 4.87
N TRP A 129 12.99 -4.00 4.42
CA TRP A 129 13.39 -2.90 3.53
C TRP A 129 13.77 -1.62 4.27
N ASP A 130 13.82 -1.61 5.61
CA ASP A 130 14.27 -0.44 6.39
C ASP A 130 15.71 -0.03 6.05
N VAL A 131 16.49 -0.95 5.47
CA VAL A 131 17.84 -0.69 4.97
C VAL A 131 17.87 0.22 3.73
N VAL A 132 16.74 0.37 3.03
CA VAL A 132 16.60 1.19 1.82
C VAL A 132 15.96 2.53 2.18
N GLN A 133 16.56 3.62 1.73
CA GLN A 133 16.01 4.96 1.92
C GLN A 133 15.12 5.32 0.72
N SER A 134 13.80 5.34 0.92
CA SER A 134 12.83 5.76 -0.11
C SER A 134 12.69 7.27 -0.25
N GLY A 135 13.28 8.05 0.67
CA GLY A 135 13.12 9.50 0.74
C GLY A 135 11.82 9.97 1.40
N VAL A 136 11.01 9.05 1.92
CA VAL A 136 9.76 9.33 2.64
C VAL A 136 9.91 8.87 4.09
N SER A 137 9.48 9.71 5.04
CA SER A 137 9.58 9.39 6.46
C SER A 137 8.57 8.33 6.91
N GLU A 138 8.96 7.46 7.85
CA GLU A 138 8.06 6.45 8.43
C GLU A 138 6.85 7.09 9.14
N ASN A 139 7.05 8.26 9.76
CA ASN A 139 5.99 9.05 10.36
C ASN A 139 4.88 9.43 9.35
N TYR A 140 5.23 9.66 8.09
CA TYR A 140 4.23 9.89 7.05
C TYR A 140 3.38 8.65 6.81
N PHE A 141 3.99 7.47 6.75
CA PHE A 141 3.25 6.21 6.59
C PHE A 141 2.28 5.98 7.74
N HIS A 142 2.69 6.25 8.99
CA HIS A 142 1.78 6.19 10.16
C HIS A 142 0.63 7.19 10.05
N TYR A 143 0.92 8.41 9.62
CA TYR A 143 -0.09 9.45 9.44
C TYR A 143 -1.14 9.07 8.38
N GLU A 144 -0.71 8.66 7.20
CA GLU A 144 -1.62 8.24 6.12
C GLU A 144 -2.41 6.98 6.48
N LEU A 145 -1.79 6.01 7.17
CA LEU A 145 -2.49 4.82 7.64
C LEU A 145 -3.61 5.19 8.62
N ARG A 146 -3.36 6.14 9.54
CA ARG A 146 -4.39 6.67 10.45
C ARG A 146 -5.51 7.37 9.71
N LEU A 147 -5.20 8.20 8.72
CA LEU A 147 -6.23 8.87 7.91
C LEU A 147 -7.08 7.87 7.13
N ALA A 148 -6.46 6.85 6.54
CA ALA A 148 -7.15 5.78 5.83
C ALA A 148 -8.12 5.04 6.75
N ALA A 149 -7.71 4.72 7.99
CA ALA A 149 -8.58 4.11 8.99
C ALA A 149 -9.81 4.98 9.35
N GLN A 150 -9.69 6.29 9.17
CA GLN A 150 -10.76 7.28 9.41
C GLN A 150 -11.56 7.63 8.14
N SER A 151 -11.30 6.95 7.01
CA SER A 151 -11.87 7.30 5.69
C SER A 151 -11.61 8.76 5.29
N GLN A 152 -10.49 9.32 5.73
CA GLN A 152 -10.05 10.67 5.39
C GLN A 152 -8.98 10.62 4.31
N THR A 153 -9.07 11.56 3.37
CA THR A 153 -8.03 11.74 2.34
C THR A 153 -6.82 12.43 2.94
N GLY A 154 -5.65 11.84 2.74
CA GLY A 154 -4.37 12.45 3.06
C GLY A 154 -3.89 13.46 2.02
N LEU A 155 -2.62 13.82 2.13
CA LEU A 155 -2.00 14.77 1.22
C LEU A 155 -1.60 14.07 -0.08
N SER A 156 -1.67 14.80 -1.21
CA SER A 156 -1.24 14.26 -2.51
C SER A 156 0.25 13.91 -2.56
N CYS A 157 1.06 14.58 -1.73
CA CYS A 157 2.47 14.28 -1.50
C CYS A 157 2.73 14.26 0.02
N PRO A 158 3.78 13.57 0.50
CA PRO A 158 4.15 13.56 1.91
C PRO A 158 4.16 14.97 2.57
N PRO A 159 3.74 15.16 3.83
CA PRO A 159 3.65 16.46 4.50
C PRO A 159 5.02 17.11 4.73
N ASP A 160 6.09 16.32 4.82
CA ASP A 160 7.48 16.79 4.78
C ASP A 160 7.87 17.36 3.40
N SER A 161 6.96 17.31 2.44
CA SER A 161 7.12 17.63 1.04
C SER A 161 6.23 18.81 0.59
N ALA A 162 5.78 19.67 1.51
CA ALA A 162 5.14 20.94 1.13
C ALA A 162 6.09 21.75 0.20
N GLY A 163 5.83 21.74 -1.12
CA GLY A 163 6.72 22.30 -2.13
C GLY A 163 7.80 21.34 -2.68
N CYS A 164 7.62 20.03 -2.53
CA CYS A 164 8.56 19.04 -3.05
C CYS A 164 8.54 18.98 -4.58
N LEU A 165 9.74 19.12 -5.15
CA LEU A 165 10.02 19.02 -6.58
C LEU A 165 10.93 17.82 -6.90
N SER A 166 11.20 16.95 -5.92
CA SER A 166 12.19 15.87 -6.06
C SER A 166 11.85 14.86 -7.15
N CYS A 167 10.57 14.57 -7.37
CA CYS A 167 10.12 13.69 -8.46
C CYS A 167 9.84 14.44 -9.77
N GLN A 168 9.85 15.78 -9.75
CA GLN A 168 9.54 16.67 -10.89
C GLN A 168 8.18 16.42 -11.57
N ALA A 169 7.28 15.67 -10.92
CA ALA A 169 5.93 15.41 -11.44
C ALA A 169 5.03 16.65 -11.37
N CYS A 170 5.24 17.48 -10.35
CA CYS A 170 4.55 18.76 -10.22
C CYS A 170 5.40 19.86 -10.88
N ASP A 171 4.77 20.65 -11.74
CA ASP A 171 5.35 21.89 -12.25
C ASP A 171 5.62 22.86 -11.07
N PRO A 172 6.76 23.56 -10.99
CA PRO A 172 7.03 24.53 -9.93
C PRO A 172 5.94 25.60 -9.74
N ASP A 173 5.22 25.98 -10.80
CA ASP A 173 4.11 26.93 -10.77
C ASP A 173 2.77 26.28 -10.36
N TRP A 174 2.72 24.95 -10.34
CA TRP A 174 1.57 24.11 -10.01
C TRP A 174 1.70 23.38 -8.67
N ALA A 175 2.92 23.09 -8.22
CA ALA A 175 3.27 22.37 -6.99
C ALA A 175 2.72 23.04 -5.72
N PHE A 176 2.37 24.32 -5.82
CA PHE A 176 1.84 25.13 -4.73
C PHE A 176 0.33 25.46 -4.87
N ARG A 177 -0.37 24.95 -5.89
CA ARG A 177 -1.78 25.31 -6.20
C ARG A 177 -2.84 24.39 -5.60
N TYR A 178 -2.48 23.47 -4.72
CA TYR A 178 -3.48 22.70 -3.98
C TYR A 178 -4.18 23.63 -2.97
N GLY A 179 -5.32 24.17 -3.39
CA GLY A 179 -6.18 25.07 -2.62
C GLY A 179 -6.75 24.42 -1.38
N ASP A 180 -7.16 25.26 -0.42
CA ASP A 180 -8.01 25.06 0.76
C ASP A 180 -8.29 23.61 1.22
N ASN A 181 -7.26 22.77 1.29
CA ASN A 181 -7.39 21.48 1.93
C ASN A 181 -7.42 21.75 3.44
N ALA A 182 -8.62 21.81 4.02
CA ALA A 182 -8.86 22.10 5.43
C ALA A 182 -8.13 21.15 6.38
N ASN A 183 -7.65 20.00 5.87
CA ASN A 183 -6.88 19.00 6.59
C ASN A 183 -5.36 19.16 6.48
N ARG A 184 -4.86 20.24 5.87
CA ARG A 184 -3.42 20.51 5.85
C ARG A 184 -2.93 20.75 7.30
N PRO A 185 -1.89 20.05 7.77
CA PRO A 185 -1.13 20.54 8.91
C PRO A 185 -0.56 21.90 8.52
N ILE A 186 -1.06 22.98 9.13
CA ILE A 186 -0.48 24.31 8.96
C ILE A 186 1.02 24.16 9.24
N PRO A 187 1.93 24.49 8.30
CA PRO A 187 3.36 24.53 8.60
C PRO A 187 3.49 25.41 9.83
N ALA A 188 3.92 24.82 10.93
CA ALA A 188 3.79 25.49 12.21
C ALA A 188 4.46 26.86 12.13
N VAL A 189 3.64 27.89 12.27
CA VAL A 189 4.06 29.29 12.27
C VAL A 189 5.23 29.39 13.24
N LYS A 190 6.42 29.74 12.73
CA LYS A 190 7.69 29.94 13.46
C LYS A 190 7.69 29.36 14.89
N GLY A 191 7.82 28.03 15.03
CA GLY A 191 7.97 27.42 16.35
C GLY A 191 7.36 26.04 16.57
N GLY A 192 6.71 25.41 15.60
CA GLY A 192 6.38 23.98 15.75
C GLY A 192 7.54 23.06 15.37
N PRO A 193 7.45 21.77 15.76
CA PRO A 193 8.61 20.89 15.91
C PRO A 193 9.27 20.43 14.60
N TRP A 194 8.87 20.94 13.44
CA TRP A 194 9.32 20.43 12.14
C TRP A 194 9.80 21.58 11.25
N ARG A 195 11.04 22.04 11.46
CA ARG A 195 11.77 22.78 10.42
C ARG A 195 12.62 21.78 9.64
N ALA A 196 12.76 21.99 8.32
CA ALA A 196 13.67 21.22 7.47
C ALA A 196 15.14 21.21 7.98
N GLN A 197 15.50 22.19 8.81
CA GLN A 197 16.82 22.37 9.44
C GLN A 197 16.99 21.56 10.74
N ASP A 198 15.86 21.25 11.41
CA ASP A 198 15.80 20.44 12.63
C ASP A 198 15.73 18.94 12.29
N TRP A 199 15.86 18.61 10.99
CA TRP A 199 15.91 17.26 10.47
C TRP A 199 17.20 16.57 10.91
N LEU A 200 17.07 15.69 11.90
CA LEU A 200 18.02 14.60 12.07
C LEU A 200 17.51 13.44 11.22
N PRO A 201 18.33 12.89 10.29
CA PRO A 201 17.95 11.67 9.61
C PRO A 201 17.61 10.59 10.65
N TRP A 202 16.53 9.85 10.43
CA TRP A 202 16.10 8.72 11.27
C TRP A 202 17.23 7.69 11.54
N THR A 203 18.31 7.73 10.75
CA THR A 203 19.56 6.99 10.97
C THR A 203 20.24 7.29 12.30
N LYS A 204 20.07 8.50 12.89
CA LYS A 204 20.61 8.82 14.22
C LYS A 204 19.77 8.25 15.37
N VAL A 205 18.49 7.94 15.13
CA VAL A 205 17.59 7.37 16.13
C VAL A 205 17.69 5.83 16.14
N LYS A 206 17.68 5.18 14.98
CA LYS A 206 17.86 3.71 14.89
C LYS A 206 19.33 3.25 15.05
N GLY A 207 20.31 4.13 14.84
CA GLY A 207 21.74 3.78 14.95
C GLY A 207 22.33 3.78 16.35
N GLN A 208 21.61 4.30 17.37
CA GLN A 208 22.13 4.40 18.75
C GLN A 208 21.43 3.49 19.75
N GLU A 209 20.25 2.97 19.48
CA GLU A 209 19.49 2.17 20.46
C GLU A 209 18.86 0.95 19.80
N HIS A 210 19.48 -0.22 19.99
CA HIS A 210 18.73 -1.48 20.17
C HIS A 210 17.98 -1.42 21.51
N GLY A 211 17.14 -0.40 21.67
CA GLY A 211 16.27 -0.17 22.81
C GLY A 211 14.89 0.13 22.24
N THR A 212 13.95 -0.77 22.53
CA THR A 212 12.51 -0.67 22.22
C THR A 212 12.01 0.77 22.19
N VAL A 213 11.67 1.28 21.00
CA VAL A 213 10.89 2.52 20.86
C VAL A 213 9.43 2.16 21.12
N THR A 214 8.87 2.73 22.18
CA THR A 214 7.46 2.56 22.54
C THR A 214 6.57 3.02 21.38
N PRO A 215 5.63 2.20 20.90
CA PRO A 215 4.68 2.61 19.88
C PRO A 215 3.93 3.87 20.32
N ILE A 216 3.69 4.80 19.39
CA ILE A 216 2.73 5.89 19.63
C ILE A 216 1.36 5.20 19.78
N ALA A 217 0.81 5.23 20.99
CA ALA A 217 -0.49 4.64 21.27
C ALA A 217 -1.56 5.29 20.38
N LEU A 218 -2.21 4.46 19.57
CA LEU A 218 -3.37 4.85 18.78
C LEU A 218 -4.58 4.88 19.72
N GLN A 219 -5.02 6.09 20.09
CA GLN A 219 -6.36 6.34 20.64
C GLN A 219 -7.35 6.57 19.50
#